data_AF-A0A7V9Z1A8-F1
#
_entry.id   AF-A0A7V9Z1A8-F1
#
_cell.length_a   1.000
_cell.length_b   1.000
_cell.length_c   1.000
_cell.angle_alpha   90.00
_cell.angle_beta   90.00
_cell.angle_gamma   90.00
#
_symmetry.space_group_name_H-M   'P 1'
#
loop_
_entity.id
_entity.type
_entity.pdbx_description
1 polymer ?
#
loop_
_entity_poly.entity_id
_entity_poly.type
_entity_poly.pdbx_seq_one_letter_code
_entity_poly.pdbx_strand_id
1 'polypeptide(L)'
;MDFTPPSVSLDIDNGIQLIQLKEANINWYSDKHYNKETKDILSLARKQKQVIVKSGQEVQILFDSEDFKVLDLRVWLWLKDKKIELKLGKNRYFYFPKEKGEYLLEVDLRTDSGSAQYVGNIVIK
;
A
#
# COMPACT_ATOMS: atom_id res chain seq x y z
N MET A 1 7.49 -21.63 -7.78
CA MET A 1 7.24 -20.75 -6.62
C MET A 1 7.79 -19.40 -6.99
N ASP A 2 6.97 -18.36 -6.88
CA ASP A 2 7.44 -17.00 -7.02
C ASP A 2 8.10 -16.60 -5.70
N PHE A 3 9.33 -16.13 -5.76
CA PHE A 3 10.17 -15.84 -4.60
C PHE A 3 10.34 -14.33 -4.41
N THR A 4 9.47 -13.55 -5.05
CA THR A 4 9.43 -12.09 -4.95
C THR A 4 8.48 -11.64 -3.84
N PRO A 5 8.64 -10.40 -3.30
CA PRO A 5 7.58 -9.81 -2.49
C PRO A 5 6.26 -9.75 -3.28
N PRO A 6 5.09 -9.78 -2.63
CA PRO A 6 3.82 -9.70 -3.36
C PRO A 6 3.68 -8.36 -4.05
N SER A 7 2.98 -8.31 -5.19
CA SER A 7 2.38 -7.06 -5.65
C SER A 7 1.20 -6.71 -4.76
N VAL A 8 1.06 -5.42 -4.43
CA VAL A 8 -0.05 -4.92 -3.64
C VAL A 8 -0.99 -4.09 -4.50
N SER A 9 -2.28 -4.37 -4.40
CA SER A 9 -3.33 -3.55 -5.01
C SER A 9 -4.39 -3.14 -4.00
N LEU A 10 -5.01 -1.98 -4.23
CA LEU A 10 -6.24 -1.58 -3.58
C LEU A 10 -7.42 -2.01 -4.43
N ASP A 11 -8.34 -2.76 -3.83
CA ASP A 11 -9.62 -3.10 -4.42
C ASP A 11 -10.70 -2.14 -3.94
N ILE A 12 -11.33 -1.46 -4.90
CA ILE A 12 -12.33 -0.43 -4.69
C ILE A 12 -13.66 -0.89 -5.26
N ASP A 13 -14.71 -0.71 -4.46
CA ASP A 13 -16.08 -1.08 -4.79
C ASP A 13 -16.20 -2.56 -5.23
N ASN A 14 -15.47 -3.47 -4.56
CA ASN A 14 -15.50 -4.92 -4.79
C ASN A 14 -15.19 -5.35 -6.24
N GLY A 15 -14.04 -4.93 -6.76
CA GLY A 15 -13.51 -5.35 -8.06
C GLY A 15 -13.79 -4.39 -9.21
N ILE A 16 -14.55 -3.32 -8.99
CA ILE A 16 -14.84 -2.32 -10.04
C ILE A 16 -13.56 -1.58 -10.43
N GLN A 17 -12.69 -1.31 -9.47
CA GLN A 17 -11.42 -0.64 -9.71
C GLN A 17 -10.31 -1.24 -8.85
N LEU A 18 -9.26 -1.71 -9.52
CA LEU A 18 -8.01 -2.15 -8.90
C LEU A 18 -6.92 -1.10 -9.12
N ILE A 19 -6.29 -0.67 -8.03
CA ILE A 19 -5.16 0.26 -8.07
C ILE A 19 -3.91 -0.48 -7.62
N GLN A 20 -3.01 -0.77 -8.55
CA GLN A 20 -1.71 -1.33 -8.21
C GLN A 20 -0.82 -0.27 -7.55
N LEU A 21 -0.25 -0.60 -6.40
CA LEU A 21 0.70 0.25 -5.68
C LEU A 21 2.12 0.02 -6.19
N LYS A 22 2.96 1.04 -6.05
CA LYS A 22 4.36 0.97 -6.48
C LYS A 22 5.26 0.56 -5.31
N GLU A 23 6.03 -0.51 -5.48
CA GLU A 23 7.09 -0.87 -4.53
C GLU A 23 8.09 0.26 -4.32
N ALA A 24 8.40 0.55 -3.06
CA ALA A 24 9.36 1.56 -2.64
C ALA A 24 10.59 0.91 -1.99
N ASN A 25 10.47 0.46 -0.75
CA ASN A 25 11.55 -0.18 0.01
C ASN A 25 11.24 -1.65 0.19
N ILE A 26 12.19 -2.52 -0.18
CA ILE A 26 12.02 -3.97 -0.10
C ILE A 26 13.26 -4.57 0.56
N ASN A 27 13.03 -5.47 1.51
CA ASN A 27 14.05 -6.34 2.06
C ASN A 27 13.43 -7.74 2.20
N TRP A 28 13.62 -8.58 1.19
CA TRP A 28 12.91 -9.84 1.05
C TRP A 28 13.89 -11.03 0.97
N TYR A 29 13.70 -11.99 1.85
CA TYR A 29 14.52 -13.19 1.98
C TYR A 29 13.79 -14.36 1.33
N SER A 30 14.30 -14.78 0.20
CA SER A 30 13.84 -15.97 -0.51
C SER A 30 15.04 -16.78 -0.99
N ASP A 31 14.98 -17.39 -2.19
CA ASP A 31 16.12 -18.10 -2.79
C ASP A 31 17.30 -17.16 -3.08
N LYS A 32 17.01 -15.89 -3.38
CA LYS A 32 17.96 -14.79 -3.48
C LYS A 32 17.48 -13.64 -2.61
N HIS A 33 18.41 -13.03 -1.88
CA HIS A 33 18.11 -11.82 -1.11
C HIS A 33 17.78 -10.67 -2.07
N TYR A 34 16.51 -10.23 -2.08
CA TYR A 34 16.06 -9.10 -2.89
C TYR A 34 15.96 -7.86 -2.01
N ASN A 35 16.76 -6.84 -2.36
CA ASN A 35 16.81 -5.59 -1.63
C ASN A 35 16.65 -4.41 -2.60
N LYS A 36 15.79 -3.47 -2.22
CA LYS A 36 15.53 -2.23 -2.95
C LYS A 36 15.36 -1.11 -1.94
N GLU A 37 16.10 -0.02 -2.14
CA GLU A 37 15.98 1.18 -1.32
C GLU A 37 15.57 2.38 -2.17
N THR A 38 14.56 3.11 -1.70
CA THR A 38 14.07 4.34 -2.31
C THR A 38 14.37 5.51 -1.38
N LYS A 39 15.25 6.41 -1.83
CA LYS A 39 15.70 7.57 -1.04
C LYS A 39 14.56 8.51 -0.59
N ASP A 40 13.55 8.68 -1.43
CA ASP A 40 12.39 9.53 -1.14
C ASP A 40 11.11 8.88 -1.65
N ILE A 41 10.43 8.20 -0.72
CA ILE A 41 9.20 7.45 -1.01
C ILE A 41 8.03 8.38 -1.34
N LEU A 42 8.01 9.60 -0.80
CA LEU A 42 6.94 10.56 -1.05
C LEU A 42 7.05 11.13 -2.45
N SER A 43 8.27 11.41 -2.92
CA SER A 43 8.53 11.79 -4.31
C SER A 43 8.23 10.65 -5.28
N LEU A 44 8.49 9.39 -4.92
CA LEU A 44 8.07 8.23 -5.72
C LEU A 44 6.55 8.15 -5.82
N ALA A 45 5.84 8.31 -4.71
CA ALA A 45 4.38 8.28 -4.64
C ALA A 45 3.78 9.38 -5.54
N ARG A 46 4.23 10.63 -5.44
CA ARG A 46 3.75 11.76 -6.26
C ARG A 46 3.87 11.53 -7.77
N LYS A 47 4.88 10.77 -8.22
CA LYS A 47 5.08 10.43 -9.64
C LYS A 47 4.10 9.38 -10.16
N GLN A 48 3.43 8.65 -9.27
CA GLN A 48 2.42 7.67 -9.69
C GLN A 48 1.19 8.38 -10.24
N LYS A 49 0.48 7.71 -11.16
CA LYS A 49 -0.78 8.20 -11.69
C LYS A 49 -1.74 8.44 -10.53
N GLN A 50 -2.27 9.65 -10.46
CA GLN A 50 -3.21 10.03 -9.43
C GLN A 50 -4.55 9.29 -9.62
N VAL A 51 -5.07 8.71 -8.55
CA VAL A 51 -6.34 7.98 -8.57
C VAL A 51 -7.36 8.65 -7.68
N ILE A 52 -8.58 8.79 -8.19
CA ILE A 52 -9.69 9.45 -7.49
C ILE A 52 -10.49 8.38 -6.73
N VAL A 53 -10.73 8.63 -5.45
CA VAL A 53 -11.57 7.82 -4.56
C VAL A 53 -12.57 8.71 -3.83
N LYS A 54 -13.66 8.13 -3.30
CA LYS A 54 -14.69 8.86 -2.55
C LYS A 54 -14.30 8.98 -1.08
N SER A 55 -14.64 10.10 -0.45
CA SER A 55 -14.52 10.27 1.01
C SER A 55 -15.32 9.19 1.74
N GLY A 56 -14.71 8.55 2.74
CA GLY A 56 -15.36 7.48 3.49
C GLY A 56 -15.55 6.17 2.72
N GLN A 57 -14.90 6.01 1.56
CA GLN A 57 -14.96 4.78 0.79
C GLN A 57 -14.22 3.64 1.49
N GLU A 58 -14.87 2.49 1.54
CA GLU A 58 -14.27 1.23 1.99
C GLU A 58 -13.42 0.64 0.85
N VAL A 59 -12.25 0.13 1.21
CA VAL A 59 -11.25 -0.42 0.29
C VAL A 59 -10.60 -1.64 0.92
N GLN A 60 -10.28 -2.65 0.10
CA GLN A 60 -9.54 -3.82 0.53
C GLN A 60 -8.10 -3.80 0.00
N ILE A 61 -7.15 -4.30 0.80
CA ILE A 61 -5.80 -4.60 0.31
C ILE A 61 -5.73 -6.04 -0.20
N LEU A 62 -5.29 -6.19 -1.44
CA LEU A 62 -5.05 -7.47 -2.10
C LEU A 62 -3.56 -7.69 -2.33
N PHE A 63 -3.15 -8.94 -2.16
CA PHE A 63 -1.83 -9.45 -2.54
C PHE A 63 -2.01 -10.42 -3.71
N ASP A 64 -1.12 -10.37 -4.70
CA ASP A 64 -1.14 -11.32 -5.83
C ASP A 64 -0.67 -12.73 -5.43
N SER A 65 0.06 -12.83 -4.32
CA SER A 65 0.57 -14.06 -3.71
C SER A 65 0.58 -13.92 -2.19
N GLU A 66 0.37 -15.03 -1.48
CA GLU A 66 0.37 -15.08 -0.01
C GLU A 66 1.18 -16.27 0.52
N ASP A 67 2.26 -16.64 -0.18
CA ASP A 67 3.20 -17.70 0.23
C ASP A 67 4.14 -17.22 1.36
N PHE A 68 3.57 -16.54 2.37
CA PHE A 68 4.26 -15.99 3.55
C PHE A 68 3.27 -15.78 4.70
N LYS A 69 3.78 -15.71 5.93
CA LYS A 69 2.99 -15.31 7.09
C LYS A 69 3.07 -13.80 7.29
N VAL A 70 1.93 -13.12 7.24
CA VAL A 70 1.83 -11.69 7.64
C VAL A 70 2.06 -11.56 9.14
N LEU A 71 3.07 -10.77 9.53
CA LEU A 71 3.39 -10.45 10.92
C LEU A 71 2.90 -9.07 11.32
N ASP A 72 2.93 -8.10 10.40
CA ASP A 72 2.36 -6.76 10.58
C ASP A 72 1.96 -6.19 9.22
N LEU A 73 0.85 -5.45 9.17
CA LEU A 73 0.41 -4.74 7.97
C LEU A 73 -0.16 -3.40 8.40
N ARG A 74 0.40 -2.33 7.86
CA ARG A 74 0.01 -0.97 8.22
C ARG A 74 -0.19 -0.11 6.99
N VAL A 75 -1.08 0.86 7.12
CA VAL A 75 -1.46 1.77 6.05
C VAL A 75 -1.41 3.17 6.59
N TRP A 76 -0.80 4.07 5.84
CA TRP A 76 -0.78 5.48 6.16
C TRP A 76 -1.18 6.34 4.98
N LEU A 77 -1.77 7.48 5.32
CA LEU A 77 -1.96 8.59 4.41
C LEU A 77 -1.07 9.75 4.83
N TRP A 78 -0.42 10.35 3.84
CA TRP A 78 0.34 11.57 3.99
C TRP A 78 -0.42 12.72 3.37
N LEU A 79 -0.75 13.71 4.20
CA LEU A 79 -1.28 14.99 3.77
C LEU A 79 -0.24 16.07 4.09
N LYS A 80 0.50 16.52 3.08
CA LYS A 80 1.69 17.35 3.27
C LYS A 80 2.66 16.64 4.21
N ASP A 81 2.94 17.21 5.39
CA ASP A 81 3.86 16.67 6.39
C ASP A 81 3.15 15.87 7.50
N LYS A 82 1.82 15.72 7.42
CA LYS A 82 1.05 14.94 8.39
C LYS A 82 0.89 13.50 7.92
N LYS A 83 1.35 12.55 8.74
CA LYS A 83 1.14 11.10 8.55
C LYS A 83 -0.04 10.65 9.42
N ILE A 84 -1.02 9.98 8.81
CA ILE A 84 -2.23 9.46 9.46
C ILE A 84 -2.25 7.95 9.25
N GLU A 85 -2.26 7.17 10.32
CA GLU A 85 -2.43 5.71 10.23
C GLU A 85 -3.91 5.37 10.05
N LEU A 86 -4.21 4.52 9.06
CA LEU A 86 -5.55 3.99 8.84
C LEU A 86 -5.69 2.67 9.58
N LYS A 87 -6.79 2.53 10.33
CA LYS A 87 -7.10 1.29 11.03
C LYS A 87 -7.58 0.24 10.03
N LEU A 88 -6.88 -0.88 9.97
CA LEU A 88 -7.33 -2.07 9.24
C LEU A 88 -8.40 -2.82 10.04
N GLY A 89 -9.49 -3.15 9.36
CA GLY A 89 -10.51 -4.07 9.83
C GLY A 89 -10.19 -5.53 9.47
N LYS A 90 -11.20 -6.39 9.56
CA LYS A 90 -11.10 -7.79 9.12
C LYS A 90 -10.71 -7.85 7.64
N ASN A 91 -10.03 -8.91 7.22
CA ASN A 91 -9.67 -9.17 5.82
C ASN A 91 -8.97 -7.99 5.10
N ARG A 92 -8.23 -7.15 5.85
CA ARG A 92 -7.46 -6.00 5.34
C ARG A 92 -8.32 -4.91 4.69
N TYR A 93 -9.57 -4.75 5.13
CA TYR A 93 -10.40 -3.62 4.74
C TYR A 93 -10.07 -2.37 5.56
N PHE A 94 -10.21 -1.20 4.97
CA PHE A 94 -10.13 0.08 5.67
C PHE A 94 -11.00 1.13 4.98
N TYR A 95 -11.17 2.26 5.65
CA TYR A 95 -11.93 3.40 5.12
C TYR A 95 -11.01 4.58 4.88
N PHE A 96 -11.15 5.23 3.72
CA PHE A 96 -10.56 6.55 3.52
C PHE A 96 -11.21 7.58 4.47
N PRO A 97 -10.46 8.60 4.93
CA PRO A 97 -11.02 9.65 5.76
C PRO A 97 -12.09 10.47 5.02
N LYS A 98 -12.87 11.24 5.79
CA LYS A 98 -13.83 12.20 5.23
C LYS A 98 -13.19 13.49 4.74
N GLU A 99 -11.98 13.78 5.23
CA GLU A 99 -11.21 14.93 4.79
C GLU A 99 -10.80 14.73 3.32
N LYS A 100 -11.11 15.73 2.49
CA LYS A 100 -10.85 15.72 1.05
C LYS A 100 -9.48 16.34 0.77
N GLY A 101 -8.86 15.91 -0.30
CA GLY A 101 -7.56 16.44 -0.71
C GLY A 101 -6.70 15.43 -1.44
N GLU A 102 -5.47 15.83 -1.70
CA GLU A 102 -4.44 14.99 -2.28
C GLU A 102 -3.63 14.32 -1.17
N TYR A 103 -3.53 13.01 -1.25
CA TYR A 103 -2.87 12.17 -0.27
C TYR A 103 -1.87 11.26 -0.96
N LEU A 104 -0.76 10.99 -0.27
CA LEU A 104 0.12 9.88 -0.64
C LEU A 104 -0.21 8.70 0.26
N LEU A 105 -0.44 7.55 -0.34
CA LEU A 105 -0.67 6.31 0.38
C LEU A 105 0.66 5.60 0.58
N GLU A 106 0.87 5.05 1.77
CA GLU A 106 1.96 4.16 2.12
C GLU A 106 1.37 2.88 2.73
N VAL A 107 1.84 1.72 2.30
CA VAL A 107 1.52 0.42 2.88
C VAL A 107 2.82 -0.27 3.25
N ASP A 108 2.98 -0.62 4.54
CA ASP A 108 4.11 -1.42 5.01
C ASP A 108 3.62 -2.82 5.35
N LEU A 109 4.24 -3.80 4.70
CA LEU A 109 4.04 -5.22 4.92
C LEU A 109 5.30 -5.79 5.60
N ARG A 110 5.09 -6.47 6.73
CA ARG A 110 6.13 -7.26 7.40
C ARG A 110 5.68 -8.72 7.49
N THR A 111 6.56 -9.63 7.11
CA THR A 111 6.31 -11.06 7.04
C THR A 111 7.47 -11.84 7.65
N ASP A 112 7.33 -13.16 7.72
CA ASP A 112 8.43 -14.08 8.01
C ASP A 112 9.48 -14.17 6.90
N SER A 113 9.12 -13.76 5.68
CA SER A 113 10.03 -13.64 4.52
C SER A 113 10.69 -12.26 4.39
N GLY A 114 10.43 -11.31 5.29
CA GLY A 114 11.04 -9.98 5.29
C GLY A 114 10.04 -8.83 5.33
N SER A 115 10.32 -7.75 4.61
CA SER A 115 9.47 -6.56 4.60
C SER A 115 9.40 -5.92 3.22
N ALA A 116 8.25 -5.35 2.92
CA ALA A 116 8.02 -4.62 1.69
C ALA A 116 7.14 -3.39 1.94
N GLN A 117 7.49 -2.28 1.30
CA GLN A 117 6.77 -1.02 1.37
C GLN A 117 6.27 -0.63 -0.02
N TYR A 118 5.05 -0.13 -0.08
CA TYR A 118 4.36 0.24 -1.30
C TYR A 118 3.75 1.62 -1.18
N VAL A 119 3.71 2.36 -2.29
CA VAL A 119 3.20 3.73 -2.31
C VAL A 119 2.23 4.00 -3.47
N GLY A 120 1.32 4.93 -3.26
CA GLY A 120 0.33 5.38 -4.26
C GLY A 120 -0.01 6.87 -4.13
N ASN A 121 -0.66 7.41 -5.16
CA ASN A 121 -1.09 8.82 -5.23
C ASN A 121 -2.62 8.89 -5.34
N ILE A 122 -3.28 9.44 -4.33
CA ILE A 122 -4.73 9.37 -4.15
C ILE A 122 -5.34 10.77 -4.02
N VAL A 123 -6.48 11.01 -4.65
CA VAL A 123 -7.35 12.18 -4.36
C VAL A 123 -8.64 11.68 -3.76
N ILE A 124 -8.94 12.17 -2.56
CA ILE A 124 -10.20 11.92 -1.91
C ILE A 124 -11.16 13.06 -2.28
N LYS A 125 -12.31 12.71 -2.90
CA LYS A 125 -13.35 13.65 -3.33
C LYS A 125 -14.68 13.48 -2.60
#